data_AF-A0A0R1MG72-F1
#
_entry.id   AF-A0A0R1MG72-F1
#
_cell.length_a   1.000
_cell.length_b   1.000
_cell.length_c   1.000
_cell.angle_alpha   90.00
_cell.angle_beta   90.00
_cell.angle_gamma   90.00
#
_symmetry.space_group_name_H-M   'P 1'
#
loop_
_entity.id
_entity.type
_entity.pdbx_description
1 polymer ?
#
loop_
_entity_poly.entity_id
_entity_poly.type
_entity_poly.pdbx_seq_one_letter_code
_entity_poly.pdbx_strand_id
1 'polypeptide(L)'
;MLTQHSQHVPQIGRTVYIKHLLQITTTNLHCQQTKGNKKLFCVPYSQGGLKMTIILLTVFLFMSGAAVSSFCVCCGWRFANSYSLLVPRSFCESCHKQLNCYQLIPLIGFLIQKGRCFFCGVQISFVSPIVETLFGFYAIIIFFQSSPLTFLFIFLVSSWSLLLSMQDFYSHTVSGRLLLGGSFFFLIFPIWSPPFVKTDLAKEWPFFYL
;
A
#
# COMPACT_ATOMS: atom_id res chain seq x y z
N MET A 1 8.23 -54.34 -51.73
CA MET A 1 9.37 -54.44 -50.80
C MET A 1 9.65 -53.03 -50.28
N LEU A 2 9.13 -52.69 -49.10
CA LEU A 2 9.40 -51.43 -48.40
C LEU A 2 9.72 -51.81 -46.95
N THR A 3 10.92 -51.47 -46.48
CA THR A 3 11.47 -51.81 -45.18
C THR A 3 11.08 -50.77 -44.13
N GLN A 4 10.46 -51.22 -43.03
CA GLN A 4 10.33 -50.47 -41.78
C GLN A 4 11.51 -50.84 -40.87
N HIS A 5 12.25 -49.84 -40.38
CA HIS A 5 13.33 -50.04 -39.42
C HIS A 5 12.84 -49.79 -37.99
N SER A 6 12.98 -50.83 -37.17
CA SER A 6 12.59 -50.98 -35.77
C SER A 6 13.56 -50.30 -34.80
N GLN A 7 13.01 -49.85 -33.66
CA GLN A 7 13.68 -49.20 -32.54
C GLN A 7 14.62 -50.13 -31.76
N HIS A 8 15.74 -49.60 -31.27
CA HIS A 8 16.56 -50.21 -30.23
C HIS A 8 16.74 -49.25 -29.05
N VAL A 9 16.38 -49.73 -27.86
CA VAL A 9 16.59 -49.13 -26.53
C VAL A 9 17.72 -49.90 -25.84
N PRO A 10 18.62 -49.24 -25.09
CA PRO A 10 19.32 -49.89 -24.00
C PRO A 10 18.89 -49.32 -22.64
N GLN A 11 18.45 -50.23 -21.76
CA GLN A 11 18.38 -50.04 -20.32
C GLN A 11 19.72 -50.46 -19.71
N ILE A 12 20.21 -49.77 -18.67
CA ILE A 12 20.95 -50.31 -17.51
C ILE A 12 21.26 -49.14 -16.55
N GLY A 13 20.89 -49.28 -15.26
CA GLY A 13 21.42 -48.45 -14.18
C GLY A 13 20.44 -47.73 -13.24
N ARG A 14 19.27 -48.31 -12.92
CA ARG A 14 18.52 -47.94 -11.69
C ARG A 14 19.20 -48.59 -10.48
N THR A 15 19.05 -47.96 -9.32
CA THR A 15 19.38 -48.46 -7.96
C THR A 15 20.86 -48.33 -7.60
N VAL A 16 21.24 -47.31 -6.79
CA VAL A 16 22.20 -47.46 -5.65
C VAL A 16 22.43 -46.16 -4.84
N TYR A 17 22.09 -44.94 -5.29
CA TYR A 17 22.23 -43.74 -4.40
C TYR A 17 20.94 -42.96 -4.16
N ILE A 18 19.84 -43.69 -3.95
CA ILE A 18 18.70 -43.22 -3.16
C ILE A 18 19.11 -43.29 -1.69
N LYS A 19 19.60 -42.18 -1.10
CA LYS A 19 19.37 -41.82 0.32
C LYS A 19 20.16 -40.62 0.84
N HIS A 20 21.26 -40.19 0.21
CA HIS A 20 22.22 -39.38 0.96
C HIS A 20 22.19 -37.85 0.83
N LEU A 21 21.36 -37.22 0.00
CA LEU A 21 21.20 -35.76 0.04
C LEU A 21 19.74 -35.32 -0.18
N LEU A 22 18.89 -35.90 0.66
CA LEU A 22 17.53 -35.49 1.02
C LEU A 22 17.51 -34.12 1.76
N GLN A 23 18.32 -33.14 1.31
CA GLN A 23 18.56 -31.87 2.01
C GLN A 23 18.61 -30.65 1.08
N ILE A 24 18.00 -30.74 -0.11
CA ILE A 24 17.64 -29.55 -0.90
C ILE A 24 16.13 -29.57 -1.06
N THR A 25 15.49 -29.27 0.06
CA THR A 25 14.07 -29.01 0.22
C THR A 25 13.60 -27.92 -0.74
N THR A 26 12.66 -28.30 -1.60
CA THR A 26 11.52 -27.47 -2.04
C THR A 26 11.86 -26.04 -2.49
N THR A 27 12.37 -25.89 -3.71
CA THR A 27 12.13 -24.69 -4.51
C THR A 27 11.28 -25.09 -5.72
N ASN A 28 10.03 -24.61 -5.73
CA ASN A 28 9.14 -24.75 -6.87
C ASN A 28 9.74 -24.01 -8.07
N LEU A 29 10.50 -24.72 -8.90
CA LEU A 29 10.98 -24.27 -10.19
C LEU A 29 9.84 -24.47 -11.20
N HIS A 30 9.04 -23.45 -11.42
CA HIS A 30 8.14 -23.42 -12.58
C HIS A 30 8.99 -23.16 -13.83
N CYS A 31 9.33 -24.22 -14.56
CA CYS A 31 9.99 -24.15 -15.86
C CYS A 31 8.92 -24.36 -16.95
N GLN A 32 8.39 -23.27 -17.53
CA GLN A 32 7.54 -23.38 -18.72
C GLN A 32 8.41 -23.75 -19.93
N GLN A 33 8.19 -24.94 -20.48
CA GLN A 33 8.85 -25.41 -21.69
C GLN A 33 8.22 -24.77 -22.94
N THR A 34 8.97 -23.97 -23.69
CA THR A 34 8.64 -23.65 -25.08
C THR A 34 9.69 -24.23 -26.03
N LYS A 35 9.24 -25.11 -26.93
CA LYS A 35 10.02 -25.68 -28.04
C LYS A 35 10.69 -24.58 -28.88
N GLY A 36 11.99 -24.74 -29.15
CA GLY A 36 12.68 -24.02 -30.23
C GLY A 36 13.92 -23.24 -29.79
N ASN A 37 15.08 -23.88 -29.85
CA ASN A 37 16.44 -23.35 -30.08
C ASN A 37 16.78 -21.88 -29.68
N LYS A 38 16.35 -21.41 -28.51
CA LYS A 38 16.82 -20.17 -27.88
C LYS A 38 17.28 -20.51 -26.47
N LYS A 39 18.51 -20.11 -26.11
CA LYS A 39 19.06 -20.29 -24.75
C LYS A 39 18.09 -19.67 -23.75
N LEU A 40 17.44 -20.51 -22.94
CA LEU A 40 16.59 -20.07 -21.83
C LEU A 40 17.48 -19.52 -20.73
N PHE A 41 17.35 -18.22 -20.45
CA PHE A 41 17.91 -17.61 -19.25
C PHE A 41 16.92 -17.86 -18.11
N CYS A 42 17.16 -18.89 -17.30
CA CYS A 42 16.40 -19.09 -16.07
C CYS A 42 16.87 -18.07 -15.03
N VAL A 43 16.04 -17.06 -14.73
CA VAL A 43 16.27 -16.18 -13.59
C VAL A 43 15.93 -16.99 -12.32
N PRO A 44 16.87 -17.22 -11.39
CA PRO A 44 16.56 -17.89 -10.14
C PRO A 44 15.67 -16.97 -9.29
N TYR A 45 14.39 -17.28 -9.21
CA TYR A 45 13.44 -16.53 -8.41
C TYR A 45 13.35 -17.10 -6.99
N SER A 46 13.85 -16.34 -6.01
CA SER A 46 13.66 -16.67 -4.60
C SER A 46 12.24 -16.32 -4.17
N GLN A 47 11.39 -17.34 -4.08
CA GLN A 47 10.01 -17.28 -3.57
C GLN A 47 9.91 -16.63 -2.17
N GLY A 48 11.00 -16.62 -1.38
CA GLY A 48 11.08 -15.93 -0.09
C GLY A 48 11.27 -14.42 -0.22
N GLY A 49 12.08 -13.95 -1.18
CA GLY A 49 12.36 -12.53 -1.38
C GLY A 49 11.16 -11.74 -1.92
N LEU A 50 10.33 -12.38 -2.74
CA LEU A 50 9.08 -11.79 -3.24
C LEU A 50 8.11 -11.48 -2.10
N LYS A 51 7.82 -12.49 -1.27
CA LYS A 51 6.82 -12.39 -0.21
C LYS A 51 7.20 -11.29 0.79
N MET A 52 8.48 -11.22 1.15
CA MET A 52 8.98 -10.15 2.03
C MET A 52 8.84 -8.77 1.40
N THR A 53 9.13 -8.62 0.11
CA THR A 53 8.97 -7.34 -0.60
C THR A 53 7.51 -6.88 -0.61
N ILE A 54 6.57 -7.79 -0.91
CA ILE A 54 5.13 -7.47 -0.93
C ILE A 54 4.62 -7.07 0.46
N ILE A 55 5.06 -7.77 1.52
CA ILE A 55 4.70 -7.43 2.90
C ILE A 55 5.21 -6.03 3.26
N LEU A 56 6.50 -5.74 3.01
CA LEU A 56 7.09 -4.44 3.31
C LEU A 56 6.38 -3.30 2.53
N LEU A 57 6.07 -3.52 1.25
CA LEU A 57 5.33 -2.58 0.42
C LEU A 57 3.92 -2.32 0.97
N THR A 58 3.20 -3.37 1.37
CA THR A 58 1.85 -3.24 1.92
C THR A 58 1.85 -2.47 3.24
N VAL A 59 2.81 -2.75 4.12
CA VAL A 59 2.99 -2.00 5.38
C VAL A 59 3.30 -0.53 5.09
N PHE A 60 4.18 -0.25 4.13
CA PHE A 60 4.51 1.11 3.74
C PHE A 60 3.29 1.89 3.21
N LEU A 61 2.49 1.27 2.33
CA LEU A 61 1.27 1.87 1.78
C LEU A 61 0.22 2.13 2.86
N PHE A 62 0.07 1.20 3.81
CA PHE A 62 -0.81 1.39 4.95
C PHE A 62 -0.39 2.59 5.79
N MET A 63 0.89 2.65 6.16
CA MET A 63 1.43 3.71 7.01
C MET A 63 1.38 5.08 6.34
N SER A 64 1.57 5.16 5.01
CA SER A 64 1.45 6.42 4.29
C SER A 64 -0.01 6.90 4.25
N GLY A 65 -0.97 6.02 3.96
CA GLY A 65 -2.39 6.35 4.04
C GLY A 65 -2.84 6.76 5.45
N ALA A 66 -2.42 6.03 6.47
CA ALA A 66 -2.70 6.35 7.87
C ALA A 66 -2.06 7.69 8.29
N ALA A 67 -0.83 7.99 7.86
CA ALA A 67 -0.18 9.26 8.17
C ALA A 67 -0.88 10.46 7.51
N VAL A 68 -1.25 10.33 6.23
CA VAL A 68 -1.96 11.39 5.51
C VAL A 68 -3.32 11.69 6.15
N SER A 69 -4.08 10.65 6.46
CA SER A 69 -5.38 10.81 7.12
C SER A 69 -5.27 11.38 8.54
N SER A 70 -4.29 10.96 9.33
CA SER A 70 -4.01 11.54 10.65
C SER A 70 -3.75 13.05 10.55
N PHE A 71 -2.95 13.47 9.55
CA PHE A 71 -2.72 14.88 9.28
C PHE A 71 -4.00 15.61 8.84
N CYS A 72 -4.82 15.04 7.96
CA CYS A 72 -6.09 15.63 7.53
C CYS A 72 -7.07 15.86 8.69
N VAL A 73 -7.21 14.88 9.60
CA VAL A 73 -8.03 15.02 10.81
C VAL A 73 -7.50 16.14 11.70
N CYS A 74 -6.18 16.19 11.92
CA CYS A 74 -5.53 17.26 12.68
C CYS A 74 -5.77 18.64 12.05
N CYS A 75 -5.62 18.77 10.73
CA CYS A 75 -5.90 20.00 10.01
C CYS A 75 -7.36 20.43 10.19
N GLY A 76 -8.32 19.53 9.97
CA GLY A 76 -9.74 19.82 10.14
C GLY A 76 -10.07 20.36 11.53
N TRP A 77 -9.57 19.71 12.58
CA TRP A 77 -9.76 20.15 13.95
C TRP A 77 -9.12 21.51 14.24
N ARG A 78 -7.89 21.76 13.75
CA ARG A 78 -7.20 23.04 13.94
C ARG A 78 -7.91 24.18 13.22
N PHE A 79 -8.42 23.94 12.02
CA PHE A 79 -9.22 24.90 11.28
C PHE A 79 -10.49 25.28 12.06
N ALA A 80 -11.23 24.30 12.58
CA ALA A 80 -12.45 24.54 13.36
C ALA A 80 -12.18 25.40 14.62
N ASN A 81 -11.01 25.22 15.24
CA ASN A 81 -10.61 25.93 16.45
C ASN A 81 -9.73 27.16 16.18
N SER A 82 -9.59 27.59 14.92
CA SER A 82 -8.76 28.75 14.52
C SER A 82 -7.29 28.68 14.98
N TYR A 83 -6.74 27.48 15.13
CA TYR A 83 -5.32 27.28 15.42
C TYR A 83 -4.49 27.33 14.14
N SER A 84 -3.30 27.91 14.22
CA SER A 84 -2.30 27.80 13.15
C SER A 84 -1.89 26.33 12.96
N LEU A 85 -1.65 25.94 11.70
CA LEU A 85 -1.23 24.58 11.33
C LEU A 85 0.21 24.27 11.76
N LEU A 86 1.07 25.30 11.84
CA LEU A 86 2.50 25.15 12.09
C LEU A 86 2.86 25.29 13.58
N VAL A 87 2.12 26.14 14.31
CA VAL A 87 2.43 26.49 15.70
C VAL A 87 1.13 26.55 16.50
N PRO A 88 1.05 25.99 17.71
CA PRO A 88 2.08 25.21 18.43
C PRO A 88 2.24 23.76 17.91
N ARG A 89 3.22 23.00 18.41
CA ARG A 89 3.30 21.53 18.16
C ARG A 89 2.03 20.84 18.68
N SER A 90 1.76 19.62 18.21
CA SER A 90 0.63 18.80 18.68
C SER A 90 0.60 18.72 20.21
N PHE A 91 -0.55 19.05 20.80
CA PHE A 91 -0.75 19.15 22.23
C PHE A 91 -2.11 18.57 22.63
N CYS A 92 -2.26 18.22 23.91
CA CYS A 92 -3.54 17.78 24.44
C CYS A 92 -4.46 18.98 24.69
N GLU A 93 -5.69 18.92 24.18
CA GLU A 93 -6.69 19.99 24.29
C GLU A 93 -7.09 20.33 25.74
N SER A 94 -7.01 19.36 26.65
CA SER A 94 -7.43 19.52 28.05
C SER A 94 -6.31 20.01 28.96
N CYS A 95 -5.09 19.49 28.81
CA CYS A 95 -3.97 19.82 29.71
C CYS A 95 -2.87 20.66 29.05
N HIS A 96 -2.99 20.96 27.76
CA HIS A 96 -2.05 21.73 26.95
C HIS A 96 -0.59 21.22 26.93
N LYS A 97 -0.34 20.00 27.45
CA LYS A 97 0.97 19.35 27.35
C LYS A 97 1.22 18.90 25.92
N GLN A 98 2.45 19.11 25.46
CA GLN A 98 2.90 18.68 24.15
C GLN A 98 3.00 17.15 24.09
N LEU A 99 2.59 16.59 22.95
CA LEU A 99 2.66 15.15 22.67
C LEU A 99 4.04 14.80 22.09
N ASN A 100 4.60 13.67 22.52
CA ASN A 100 5.84 13.12 21.99
C ASN A 100 5.64 12.48 20.61
N CYS A 101 6.71 12.36 19.83
CA CYS A 101 6.66 11.77 18.48
C CYS A 101 6.02 10.38 18.45
N TYR A 102 6.32 9.51 19.43
CA TYR A 102 5.74 8.16 19.49
C TYR A 102 4.22 8.14 19.76
N GLN A 103 3.68 9.21 20.37
CA GLN A 103 2.25 9.36 20.61
C GLN A 103 1.49 9.83 19.37
N LEU A 104 2.21 10.30 18.34
CA LEU A 104 1.69 10.77 17.07
C LEU A 104 1.78 9.71 15.96
N ILE A 105 2.34 8.52 16.25
CA ILE A 105 2.39 7.44 15.27
C ILE A 105 0.96 6.94 15.02
N PRO A 106 0.48 6.91 13.75
CA PRO A 106 -0.88 6.49 13.43
C PRO A 106 -1.21 5.12 14.04
N LEU A 107 -2.39 5.00 14.62
CA LEU A 107 -2.91 3.85 15.38
C LEU A 107 -2.11 3.47 16.64
N ILE A 108 -0.78 3.36 16.55
CA ILE A 108 0.11 2.94 17.63
C ILE A 108 0.04 3.93 18.79
N GLY A 109 0.07 5.22 18.51
CA GLY A 109 -0.03 6.27 19.52
C GLY A 109 -1.34 6.17 20.32
N PHE A 110 -2.46 5.87 19.65
CA PHE A 110 -3.77 5.69 20.27
C PHE A 110 -3.83 4.41 21.12
N LEU A 111 -3.28 3.31 20.62
CA LEU A 111 -3.23 2.02 21.32
C LEU A 111 -2.37 2.07 22.58
N ILE A 112 -1.18 2.69 22.51
CA ILE A 112 -0.29 2.87 23.68
C ILE A 112 -0.99 3.72 24.76
N GLN A 113 -1.70 4.75 24.33
CA GLN A 113 -2.47 5.65 25.20
C GLN A 113 -3.79 5.03 25.68
N LYS A 114 -4.19 3.86 25.17
CA LYS A 114 -5.47 3.20 25.47
C LYS A 114 -6.67 4.13 25.29
N GLY A 115 -6.60 4.98 24.27
CA GLY A 115 -7.63 6.00 23.98
C GLY A 115 -7.75 7.12 25.02
N ARG A 116 -6.75 7.34 25.87
CA ARG A 116 -6.74 8.41 26.88
C ARG A 116 -5.43 9.17 26.88
N CYS A 117 -5.46 10.48 27.07
CA CYS A 117 -4.24 11.27 27.18
C CYS A 117 -3.36 10.73 28.30
N PHE A 118 -2.09 10.49 28.01
CA PHE A 118 -1.11 9.97 28.96
C PHE A 118 -0.98 10.83 30.23
N PHE A 119 -1.16 12.15 30.12
CA PHE A 119 -0.94 13.08 31.22
C PHE A 119 -2.17 13.37 32.07
N CYS A 120 -3.35 13.57 31.45
CA CYS A 120 -4.57 13.97 32.16
C CYS A 120 -5.69 12.93 32.12
N GLY A 121 -5.54 11.84 31.36
CA GLY A 121 -6.53 10.77 31.28
C GLY A 121 -7.80 11.11 30.50
N VAL A 122 -7.90 12.30 29.90
CA VAL A 122 -9.05 12.68 29.05
C VAL A 122 -9.17 11.72 27.88
N GLN A 123 -10.40 11.37 27.50
CA GLN A 123 -10.65 10.48 26.37
C GLN A 123 -10.26 11.15 25.05
N ILE A 124 -9.54 10.42 24.21
CA ILE A 124 -9.16 10.84 22.86
C ILE A 124 -10.27 10.38 21.90
N SER A 125 -10.69 11.25 20.99
CA SER A 125 -11.71 10.93 19.99
C SER A 125 -11.30 9.72 19.14
N PHE A 126 -12.23 8.78 18.96
CA PHE A 126 -12.04 7.61 18.10
C PHE A 126 -12.08 7.94 16.60
N VAL A 127 -12.43 9.18 16.23
CA VAL A 127 -12.49 9.59 14.82
C VAL A 127 -11.13 9.42 14.14
N SER A 128 -10.03 9.87 14.77
CA SER A 128 -8.68 9.74 14.18
C SER A 128 -8.29 8.29 13.89
N PRO A 129 -8.29 7.35 14.87
CA PRO A 129 -7.88 5.97 14.58
C PRO A 129 -8.79 5.24 13.59
N ILE A 130 -10.09 5.58 13.54
CA ILE A 130 -11.01 5.01 12.55
C ILE A 130 -10.63 5.49 11.15
N VAL A 131 -10.48 6.80 10.95
CA VAL A 131 -10.14 7.37 9.64
C VAL A 131 -8.74 6.92 9.20
N GLU A 132 -7.78 6.84 10.12
CA GLU A 132 -6.43 6.30 9.89
C GLU A 132 -6.47 4.86 9.36
N THR A 133 -7.26 4.01 10.00
CA THR A 133 -7.40 2.61 9.59
C THR A 133 -8.05 2.51 8.21
N LEU A 134 -9.15 3.23 8.00
CA LEU A 134 -9.90 3.20 6.73
C LEU A 134 -9.04 3.72 5.56
N PHE A 135 -8.34 4.83 5.75
CA PHE A 135 -7.53 5.42 4.68
C PHE A 135 -6.23 4.64 4.42
N GLY A 136 -5.66 4.01 5.46
CA GLY A 136 -4.56 3.06 5.30
C GLY A 136 -4.94 1.85 4.45
N PHE A 137 -6.10 1.22 4.71
CA PHE A 137 -6.60 0.14 3.87
C PHE A 137 -7.01 0.60 2.48
N TYR A 138 -7.61 1.79 2.36
CA TYR A 138 -7.93 2.39 1.08
C TYR A 138 -6.69 2.49 0.18
N ALA A 139 -5.57 3.00 0.71
CA ALA A 139 -4.30 3.12 -0.02
C ALA A 139 -3.80 1.77 -0.57
N ILE A 140 -3.93 0.70 0.21
CA ILE A 140 -3.59 -0.66 -0.24
C ILE A 140 -4.48 -1.09 -1.41
N ILE A 141 -5.80 -0.93 -1.25
CA ILE A 141 -6.78 -1.37 -2.25
C ILE A 141 -6.56 -0.67 -3.58
N ILE A 142 -6.42 0.67 -3.57
CA ILE A 142 -6.25 1.43 -4.81
C ILE A 142 -4.91 1.12 -5.49
N PHE A 143 -3.86 0.81 -4.72
CA PHE A 143 -2.54 0.47 -5.27
C PHE A 143 -2.59 -0.82 -6.08
N PHE A 144 -3.23 -1.87 -5.55
CA PHE A 144 -3.34 -3.16 -6.25
C PHE A 144 -4.32 -3.16 -7.41
N GLN A 145 -5.19 -2.16 -7.51
CA GLN A 145 -6.21 -2.03 -8.56
C GLN A 145 -5.83 -1.05 -9.67
N SER A 146 -4.72 -0.32 -9.53
CA SER A 146 -4.38 0.80 -10.41
C SER A 146 -2.97 0.70 -10.97
N SER A 147 -2.73 1.40 -12.09
CA SER A 147 -1.36 1.71 -12.51
C SER A 147 -0.69 2.65 -11.49
N PRO A 148 0.65 2.72 -11.39
CA PRO A 148 1.34 3.61 -10.45
C PRO A 148 0.95 5.09 -10.58
N LEU A 149 0.79 5.59 -11.81
CA LEU A 149 0.42 6.98 -12.07
C LEU A 149 -1.03 7.25 -11.66
N THR A 150 -1.93 6.32 -12.00
CA THR A 150 -3.33 6.38 -11.61
C THR A 150 -3.50 6.31 -10.09
N PHE A 151 -2.74 5.44 -9.42
CA PHE A 151 -2.69 5.35 -7.96
C PHE A 151 -2.33 6.70 -7.33
N LEU A 152 -1.24 7.34 -7.78
CA LEU A 152 -0.82 8.64 -7.24
C LEU A 152 -1.91 9.70 -7.42
N PHE A 153 -2.53 9.76 -8.60
CA PHE A 153 -3.60 10.71 -8.87
C PHE A 153 -4.81 10.48 -7.95
N ILE A 154 -5.32 9.24 -7.89
CA ILE A 154 -6.45 8.88 -7.01
C ILE A 154 -6.10 9.17 -5.55
N PHE A 155 -4.91 8.80 -5.10
CA PHE A 155 -4.46 9.01 -3.72
C PHE A 155 -4.42 10.51 -3.37
N LEU A 156 -3.88 11.36 -4.25
CA LEU A 156 -3.83 12.81 -4.04
C LEU A 156 -5.23 13.45 -4.03
N VAL A 157 -6.09 13.11 -4.98
CA VAL A 157 -7.48 13.58 -5.04
C VAL A 157 -8.24 13.15 -3.78
N SER A 158 -8.09 11.88 -3.38
CA SER A 158 -8.77 11.34 -2.20
C SER A 158 -8.28 12.00 -0.91
N SER A 159 -6.97 12.26 -0.79
CA SER A 159 -6.38 12.94 0.37
C SER A 159 -6.89 14.37 0.49
N TRP A 160 -7.00 15.04 -0.66
CA TRP A 160 -7.59 16.37 -0.75
C TRP A 160 -9.07 16.38 -0.35
N SER A 161 -9.88 15.47 -0.90
CA SER A 161 -11.28 15.33 -0.54
C SER A 161 -11.46 14.97 0.94
N LEU A 162 -10.59 14.13 1.49
CA LEU A 162 -10.58 13.81 2.92
C LEU A 162 -10.32 15.06 3.77
N LEU A 163 -9.37 15.90 3.37
CA LEU A 163 -9.11 17.16 4.07
C LEU A 163 -10.35 18.07 4.11
N LEU A 164 -11.04 18.22 2.97
CA LEU A 164 -12.29 19.00 2.90
C LEU A 164 -13.40 18.36 3.74
N SER A 165 -13.52 17.03 3.71
CA SER A 165 -14.50 16.30 4.53
C SER A 165 -14.25 16.47 6.02
N MET A 166 -12.98 16.48 6.47
CA MET A 166 -12.65 16.74 7.87
C MET A 166 -12.92 18.21 8.26
N GLN A 167 -12.67 19.17 7.36
CA GLN A 167 -13.08 20.57 7.61
C GLN A 167 -14.60 20.68 7.80
N ASP A 168 -15.37 20.04 6.93
CA ASP A 168 -16.84 20.02 6.99
C ASP A 168 -17.34 19.34 8.27
N PHE A 169 -16.76 18.20 8.64
CA PHE A 169 -17.13 17.45 9.84
C PHE A 169 -16.96 18.26 11.13
N TYR A 170 -15.87 19.02 11.26
CA TYR A 170 -15.59 19.81 12.48
C TYR A 170 -16.17 21.22 12.46
N SER A 171 -16.22 21.88 11.30
CA SER A 171 -16.55 23.31 11.19
C SER A 171 -17.91 23.57 10.52
N HIS A 172 -18.55 22.55 9.94
CA HIS A 172 -19.72 22.67 9.06
C HIS A 172 -19.58 23.73 7.95
N THR A 173 -18.33 24.04 7.60
CA THR A 173 -17.95 25.05 6.63
C THR A 173 -16.73 24.57 5.87
N VAL A 174 -16.71 24.84 4.57
CA VAL A 174 -15.60 24.46 3.69
C VAL A 174 -14.90 25.72 3.21
N SER A 175 -13.58 25.76 3.38
CA SER A 175 -12.79 26.92 2.96
C SER A 175 -12.76 27.04 1.44
N GLY A 176 -13.38 28.11 0.90
CA GLY A 176 -13.49 28.31 -0.55
C GLY A 176 -12.14 28.37 -1.28
N ARG A 177 -11.11 28.92 -0.63
CA ARG A 177 -9.74 28.96 -1.18
C ARG A 177 -9.16 27.57 -1.38
N LEU A 178 -9.37 26.69 -0.39
CA LEU A 178 -8.93 25.31 -0.47
C LEU A 178 -9.76 24.67 -1.59
N LEU A 179 -11.09 24.59 -1.45
CA LEU A 179 -12.00 23.95 -2.40
C LEU A 179 -11.71 24.33 -3.86
N LEU A 180 -11.63 25.61 -4.19
CA LEU A 180 -11.37 26.09 -5.55
C LEU A 180 -9.96 25.76 -6.02
N GLY A 181 -8.95 25.92 -5.16
CA GLY A 181 -7.56 25.65 -5.49
C GLY A 181 -7.31 24.19 -5.87
N GLY A 182 -7.81 23.24 -5.07
CA GLY A 182 -7.69 21.82 -5.40
C GLY A 182 -8.55 21.41 -6.58
N SER A 183 -9.78 21.94 -6.70
CA SER A 183 -10.65 21.64 -7.84
C SER A 183 -10.01 22.06 -9.16
N PHE A 184 -9.39 23.24 -9.22
CA PHE A 184 -8.67 23.71 -10.40
C PHE A 184 -7.51 22.78 -10.76
N PHE A 185 -6.70 22.38 -9.78
CA PHE A 185 -5.55 21.49 -10.00
C PHE A 185 -5.95 20.11 -10.53
N PHE A 186 -6.99 19.49 -9.94
CA PHE A 186 -7.39 18.13 -10.28
C PHE A 186 -8.34 18.02 -11.47
N LEU A 187 -9.05 19.08 -11.88
CA LEU A 187 -9.89 19.05 -13.08
C LEU A 187 -9.09 19.23 -14.38
N ILE A 188 -7.94 19.90 -14.32
CA ILE A 188 -7.08 20.11 -15.49
C ILE A 188 -6.28 18.83 -15.84
N PHE A 189 -5.87 18.07 -14.83
CA PHE A 189 -5.03 16.87 -15.01
C PHE A 189 -5.66 15.74 -15.86
N PRO A 190 -6.92 15.29 -15.63
CA PRO A 190 -7.52 14.18 -16.36
C PRO A 190 -7.88 14.53 -17.81
N ILE A 191 -7.92 15.82 -18.18
CA ILE A 191 -8.06 16.26 -19.58
C ILE A 191 -6.85 15.80 -20.41
N TRP A 192 -5.71 15.56 -19.76
CA TRP A 192 -4.46 15.18 -20.41
C TRP A 192 -4.10 13.69 -20.28
N SER A 193 -4.78 12.94 -19.42
CA SER A 193 -4.59 11.49 -19.30
C SER A 193 -5.61 10.72 -20.15
N PRO A 194 -5.23 9.62 -20.83
CA PRO A 194 -6.21 8.75 -21.49
C PRO A 194 -7.24 8.26 -20.45
N PRO A 195 -8.49 7.98 -20.89
CA PRO A 195 -9.54 7.48 -19.99
C PRO A 195 -9.02 6.29 -19.20
N PHE A 196 -9.55 6.08 -18.00
CA PHE A 196 -9.27 4.95 -17.10
C PHE A 196 -9.60 3.63 -17.82
N VAL A 197 -8.73 3.22 -18.73
CA VAL A 197 -8.82 2.01 -19.52
C VAL A 197 -8.43 0.88 -18.58
N LYS A 198 -9.21 -0.19 -18.61
CA LYS A 198 -8.88 -1.48 -18.00
C LYS A 198 -7.48 -1.88 -18.43
N THR A 199 -6.46 -1.51 -17.66
CA THR A 199 -5.13 -2.04 -17.83
C THR A 199 -5.20 -3.48 -17.37
N ASP A 200 -4.71 -4.40 -18.19
CA ASP A 200 -4.47 -5.77 -17.77
C ASP A 200 -3.49 -5.69 -16.60
N LEU A 201 -4.00 -5.67 -15.36
CA LEU A 201 -3.22 -5.42 -14.14
C LEU A 201 -1.97 -6.28 -14.06
N ALA A 202 -2.06 -7.48 -14.59
CA ALA A 202 -0.99 -8.43 -14.55
C ALA A 202 0.10 -8.15 -15.62
N LYS A 203 -0.19 -7.41 -16.69
CA LYS A 203 0.80 -6.95 -17.68
C LYS A 203 1.65 -5.78 -17.16
N GLU A 204 1.10 -4.94 -16.30
CA GLU A 204 1.80 -3.80 -15.67
C GLU A 204 2.52 -4.19 -14.38
N TRP A 205 1.95 -5.12 -13.61
CA TRP A 205 2.53 -5.64 -12.38
C TRP A 205 3.01 -7.08 -12.58
N PRO A 206 4.27 -7.30 -13.00
CA PRO A 206 4.82 -8.66 -13.21
C PRO A 206 4.83 -9.50 -11.92
N PHE A 207 4.54 -8.88 -10.76
CA PHE A 207 4.37 -9.53 -9.46
C PHE A 207 3.15 -10.47 -9.39
N PHE A 208 2.10 -10.26 -10.19
CA PHE A 208 0.87 -11.08 -10.13
C PHE A 208 0.93 -12.39 -10.94
N TYR A 209 1.96 -12.58 -11.78
CA TYR A 209 2.11 -13.77 -12.65
C TYR A 209 3.19 -14.76 -12.15
N LEU A 210 3.62 -14.67 -10.89
CA LEU A 210 4.67 -15.50 -10.28
C LEU A 210 4.15 -16.28 -9.07
#